data_AF-A0A0P7V2B8-F1
#
_entry.id   AF-A0A0P7V2B8-F1
#
_cell.length_a   1.000
_cell.length_b   1.000
_cell.length_c   1.000
_cell.angle_alpha   90.00
_cell.angle_beta   90.00
_cell.angle_gamma   90.00
#
_symmetry.space_group_name_H-M   'P 1'
#
loop_
_entity.id
_entity.type
_entity.pdbx_description
1 polymer ?
#
loop_
_entity_poly.entity_id
_entity_poly.type
_entity_poly.pdbx_seq_one_letter_code
_entity_poly.pdbx_strand_id
1 'polypeptide(L)'
;RLALITFLSLVMLMSVLGNLLVMVAVCKDRQLRKIKTNYFIVSLAFADLLVSVLVMPFGAIELIHQNGIYGETLCLVRTSLDVLLTTASILHLCCISLDRYYAICCQPLVYRNKMTPMRVALMLGGCWVIPSFISFLPIMQGWNSIGITNL
;
A
#
# COMPACT_ATOMS: atom_id res chain seq x y z
N ARG A 1 9.52 4.02 26.82
CA ARG A 1 10.38 4.22 25.63
C ARG A 1 10.93 2.90 25.10
N LEU A 2 11.70 2.12 25.87
CA LEU A 2 12.22 0.81 25.43
C LEU A 2 11.13 -0.16 24.93
N ALA A 3 10.06 -0.37 25.70
CA ALA A 3 8.94 -1.25 25.31
C ALA A 3 8.26 -0.84 23.98
N LEU A 4 8.19 0.47 23.70
CA LEU A 4 7.63 0.98 22.46
C LEU A 4 8.58 0.76 21.28
N ILE A 5 9.89 0.97 21.49
CA ILE A 5 10.92 0.71 20.48
C ILE A 5 10.97 -0.79 20.13
N THR A 6 10.94 -1.67 21.12
CA THR A 6 10.92 -3.12 20.90
C THR A 6 9.63 -3.55 20.20
N PHE A 7 8.48 -3.02 20.59
CA PHE A 7 7.21 -3.31 19.92
C PHE A 7 7.20 -2.86 18.45
N LEU A 8 7.57 -1.60 18.17
CA LEU A 8 7.59 -1.07 16.80
C LEU A 8 8.59 -1.80 15.90
N SER A 9 9.78 -2.11 16.43
CA SER A 9 10.78 -2.90 15.67
C SER A 9 10.29 -4.31 15.36
N LEU A 10 9.62 -4.99 16.31
CA LEU A 10 9.01 -6.30 16.05
C LEU A 10 7.93 -6.22 14.96
N VAL A 11 7.04 -5.22 15.02
CA VAL A 11 6.00 -5.03 14.00
C VAL A 11 6.60 -4.75 12.63
N MET A 12 7.61 -3.89 12.54
CA MET A 12 8.32 -3.60 11.29
C MET A 12 8.98 -4.87 10.72
N LEU A 13 9.69 -5.63 11.54
CA LEU A 13 10.33 -6.88 11.13
C LEU A 13 9.31 -7.91 10.62
N MET A 14 8.22 -8.10 11.36
CA MET A 14 7.16 -9.02 10.97
C MET A 14 6.47 -8.60 9.67
N SER A 15 6.22 -7.30 9.49
CA SER A 15 5.63 -6.76 8.26
C SER A 15 6.56 -6.98 7.06
N VAL A 16 7.85 -6.66 7.20
CA VAL A 16 8.84 -6.85 6.12
C VAL A 16 8.97 -8.33 5.76
N LEU A 17 9.18 -9.19 6.76
CA LEU A 17 9.34 -10.64 6.53
C LEU A 17 8.08 -11.26 5.93
N GLY A 18 6.90 -10.89 6.44
CA GLY A 18 5.62 -11.39 5.95
C GLY A 18 5.40 -11.05 4.48
N ASN A 19 5.53 -9.77 4.12
CA ASN A 19 5.31 -9.32 2.75
C ASN A 19 6.39 -9.83 1.78
N LEU A 20 7.64 -9.92 2.23
CA LEU A 20 8.72 -10.53 1.43
C LEU A 20 8.44 -12.01 1.17
N LEU A 21 7.97 -12.75 2.17
CA LEU A 21 7.62 -14.17 2.04
C LEU A 21 6.47 -14.36 1.06
N VAL A 22 5.44 -13.50 1.10
CA VAL A 22 4.33 -13.50 0.13
C VAL A 22 4.86 -13.30 -1.29
N MET A 23 5.72 -12.30 -1.50
CA MET A 23 6.38 -12.07 -2.79
C MET A 23 7.18 -13.29 -3.27
N VAL A 24 8.02 -13.85 -2.40
CA VAL A 24 8.86 -15.01 -2.73
C VAL A 24 8.02 -16.25 -3.03
N ALA A 25 6.96 -16.50 -2.25
CA ALA A 25 6.07 -17.63 -2.45
C ALA A 25 5.39 -17.57 -3.83
N VAL A 26 4.85 -16.40 -4.20
CA VAL A 26 4.24 -16.20 -5.52
C VAL A 26 5.29 -16.30 -6.63
N CYS A 27 6.49 -15.74 -6.46
CA CYS A 27 7.54 -15.80 -7.47
C CYS A 27 8.08 -17.22 -7.70
N LYS A 28 8.19 -18.02 -6.64
CA LYS A 28 8.74 -19.38 -6.69
C LYS A 28 7.75 -20.37 -7.31
N ASP A 29 6.46 -20.22 -7.03
CA ASP A 29 5.44 -21.14 -7.52
C ASP A 29 4.97 -20.76 -8.95
N ARG A 30 5.25 -21.63 -9.92
CA ARG A 30 4.84 -21.44 -11.33
C ARG A 30 3.32 -21.57 -11.54
N GLN A 31 2.60 -22.31 -10.70
CA GLN A 31 1.15 -22.40 -10.78
C GLN A 31 0.50 -21.13 -10.25
N LEU A 32 1.01 -20.56 -9.16
CA LEU A 32 0.55 -19.29 -8.64
C LEU A 32 0.78 -18.14 -9.63
N ARG A 33 1.93 -18.05 -10.31
CA ARG A 33 2.18 -16.98 -11.31
C ARG A 33 1.25 -17.01 -12.53
N LYS A 34 0.65 -18.16 -12.86
CA LYS A 34 -0.30 -18.25 -13.98
C LYS A 34 -1.64 -17.60 -13.67
N ILE A 35 -1.96 -17.38 -12.40
CA ILE A 35 -3.20 -16.76 -11.96
C ILE A 35 -3.00 -15.24 -11.99
N LYS A 36 -3.81 -14.56 -12.81
CA LYS A 36 -3.69 -13.11 -13.04
C LYS A 36 -3.91 -12.29 -11.75
N THR A 37 -4.78 -12.77 -10.86
CA THR A 37 -5.05 -12.17 -9.55
C THR A 37 -3.80 -12.09 -8.66
N ASN A 38 -2.83 -13.00 -8.84
CA ASN A 38 -1.63 -13.02 -8.00
C ASN A 38 -0.67 -11.85 -8.28
N TYR A 39 -0.80 -11.16 -9.42
CA TYR A 39 -0.08 -9.90 -9.65
C TYR A 39 -0.56 -8.78 -8.72
N PHE A 40 -1.85 -8.73 -8.38
CA PHE A 40 -2.36 -7.77 -7.39
C PHE A 40 -1.80 -8.04 -6.01
N ILE A 41 -1.66 -9.32 -5.63
CA ILE A 41 -1.08 -9.73 -4.34
C ILE A 41 0.40 -9.32 -4.26
N VAL A 42 1.17 -9.50 -5.33
CA VAL A 42 2.57 -9.07 -5.39
C VAL A 42 2.69 -7.54 -5.32
N SER A 43 1.84 -6.81 -6.04
CA SER A 43 1.81 -5.33 -5.99
C SER A 43 1.43 -4.82 -4.60
N LEU A 44 0.46 -5.46 -3.96
CA LEU A 44 0.06 -5.18 -2.57
C LEU A 44 1.22 -5.43 -1.60
N ALA A 45 1.86 -6.59 -1.67
CA ALA A 45 3.01 -6.93 -0.83
C ALA A 45 4.17 -5.95 -1.05
N PHE A 46 4.39 -5.49 -2.29
CA PHE A 46 5.37 -4.46 -2.59
C PHE A 46 5.02 -3.09 -1.97
N ALA A 47 3.75 -2.68 -2.02
CA ALA A 47 3.29 -1.46 -1.36
C ALA A 47 3.48 -1.51 0.16
N ASP A 48 3.13 -2.64 0.80
CA ASP A 48 3.29 -2.82 2.25
C ASP A 48 4.78 -2.89 2.67
N LEU A 49 5.65 -3.42 1.81
CA LEU A 49 7.11 -3.33 1.98
C LEU A 49 7.60 -1.89 1.95
N LEU A 50 7.09 -1.08 1.02
CA LEU A 50 7.44 0.35 0.96
C LEU A 50 6.97 1.07 2.24
N VAL A 51 5.78 0.79 2.76
CA VAL A 51 5.30 1.38 4.03
C VAL A 51 6.23 0.99 5.18
N SER A 52 6.53 -0.31 5.31
CA SER A 52 7.33 -0.81 6.43
C SER A 52 8.80 -0.36 6.39
N VAL A 53 9.35 -0.06 5.21
CA VAL A 53 10.75 0.40 5.06
C VAL A 53 10.87 1.93 5.00
N LEU A 54 9.88 2.64 4.44
CA LEU A 54 9.97 4.10 4.21
C LEU A 54 9.09 4.94 5.14
N VAL A 55 7.98 4.41 5.66
CA VAL A 55 7.05 5.20 6.48
C VAL A 55 7.24 4.89 7.96
N MET A 56 7.22 3.62 8.31
CA MET A 56 7.32 3.15 9.70
C MET A 56 8.60 3.59 10.41
N PRO A 57 9.83 3.47 9.85
CA PRO A 57 11.04 3.85 10.57
C PRO A 57 11.15 5.36 10.78
N PHE A 58 10.75 6.18 9.80
CA PHE A 58 10.72 7.63 9.96
C PHE A 58 9.70 8.07 11.02
N GLY A 59 8.51 7.45 11.03
CA GLY A 59 7.50 7.69 12.07
C GLY A 59 7.97 7.22 13.46
N ALA A 60 8.70 6.11 13.54
CA ALA A 60 9.26 5.62 14.80
C ALA A 60 10.31 6.57 15.36
N ILE A 61 11.20 7.12 14.52
CA ILE A 61 12.24 8.07 14.95
C ILE A 61 11.60 9.36 15.47
N GLU A 62 10.60 9.92 14.77
CA GLU A 62 9.85 11.10 15.23
C GLU A 62 9.18 10.85 16.59
N LEU A 63 8.53 9.68 16.75
CA LEU A 63 7.84 9.30 17.97
C LEU A 63 8.79 9.15 19.17
N ILE A 64 10.02 8.67 18.93
CA ILE A 64 11.03 8.50 19.97
C ILE A 64 11.71 9.83 20.31
N HIS A 65 12.09 10.63 19.32
CA HIS A 65 12.93 11.79 19.57
C HIS A 65 12.15 13.03 20.04
N GLN A 66 10.84 13.12 19.78
CA GLN A 66 9.92 14.23 20.12
C GLN A 66 10.33 15.64 19.64
N ASN A 67 11.59 15.86 19.26
CA ASN A 67 12.04 16.97 18.45
C ASN A 67 11.97 16.51 17.00
N GLY A 68 11.18 17.19 16.16
CA GLY A 68 11.12 16.97 14.72
C GLY A 68 12.48 17.20 14.07
N ILE A 69 13.36 16.21 14.15
CA ILE A 69 14.70 16.25 13.54
C ILE A 69 14.56 16.37 12.02
N TYR A 70 13.50 15.80 11.48
CA TYR A 70 13.09 15.91 10.11
C TYR A 70 12.26 17.20 9.96
N GLY A 71 12.74 18.15 9.14
CA GLY A 71 12.02 19.39 8.88
C GLY A 71 10.61 19.16 8.33
N GLU A 72 9.76 20.20 8.36
CA GLU A 72 8.33 20.09 8.00
C GLU A 72 8.08 19.41 6.65
N THR A 73 8.95 19.64 5.66
CA THR A 73 8.85 19.01 4.34
C THR A 73 8.91 17.48 4.41
N LEU A 74 9.76 16.90 5.26
CA LEU A 74 9.89 15.44 5.38
C LEU A 74 8.71 14.83 6.14
N CYS A 75 8.19 15.51 7.16
CA CYS A 75 6.98 15.09 7.87
C CYS A 75 5.76 15.11 6.93
N LEU A 76 5.64 16.15 6.10
CA LEU A 76 4.62 16.26 5.09
C LEU A 76 4.74 15.12 4.08
N VAL A 77 5.92 14.90 3.50
CA VAL A 77 6.18 13.80 2.54
C VAL A 77 5.91 12.43 3.16
N ARG A 78 6.31 12.18 4.41
CA ARG A 78 6.02 10.93 5.12
C ARG A 78 4.52 10.68 5.25
N THR A 79 3.78 11.69 5.73
CA THR A 79 2.32 11.61 5.89
C THR A 79 1.63 11.36 4.54
N SER A 80 2.13 12.00 3.50
CA SER A 80 1.66 11.86 2.12
C SER A 80 1.84 10.43 1.60
N LEU A 81 3.03 9.88 1.81
CA LEU A 81 3.37 8.51 1.41
C LEU A 81 2.56 7.49 2.21
N ASP A 82 2.34 7.72 3.50
CA ASP A 82 1.51 6.85 4.35
C ASP A 82 0.07 6.76 3.83
N VAL A 83 -0.55 7.91 3.55
CA VAL A 83 -1.90 7.98 2.98
C VAL A 83 -1.96 7.35 1.60
N LEU A 84 -0.97 7.61 0.74
CA LEU A 84 -0.90 7.05 -0.61
C LEU A 84 -0.83 5.53 -0.57
N LEU A 85 0.14 5.00 0.17
CA LEU A 85 0.40 3.56 0.20
C LEU A 85 -0.73 2.81 0.91
N THR A 86 -1.28 3.36 2.01
CA THR A 86 -2.44 2.75 2.69
C THR A 86 -3.68 2.72 1.80
N THR A 87 -3.96 3.83 1.10
CA THR A 87 -5.10 3.89 0.16
C THR A 87 -4.87 2.95 -1.02
N ALA A 88 -3.64 2.84 -1.52
CA ALA A 88 -3.27 1.87 -2.54
C ALA A 88 -3.51 0.44 -2.08
N SER A 89 -3.10 0.07 -0.86
CA SER A 89 -3.35 -1.28 -0.32
C SER A 89 -4.84 -1.60 -0.23
N ILE A 90 -5.68 -0.65 0.20
CA ILE A 90 -7.15 -0.82 0.21
C ILE A 90 -7.68 -1.04 -1.21
N LEU A 91 -7.27 -0.24 -2.20
CA LEU A 91 -7.73 -0.41 -3.58
C LEU A 91 -7.31 -1.75 -4.19
N HIS A 92 -6.09 -2.21 -3.89
CA HIS A 92 -5.63 -3.53 -4.31
C HIS A 92 -6.51 -4.64 -3.70
N LEU A 93 -6.84 -4.56 -2.41
CA LEU A 93 -7.75 -5.50 -1.73
C LEU A 93 -9.17 -5.47 -2.31
N CYS A 94 -9.70 -4.28 -2.60
CA CYS A 94 -11.00 -4.12 -3.25
C CYS A 94 -10.99 -4.76 -4.65
N CYS A 95 -9.94 -4.53 -5.44
CA CYS A 95 -9.80 -5.13 -6.77
C CYS A 95 -9.72 -6.66 -6.71
N ILE A 96 -8.97 -7.22 -5.75
CA ILE A 96 -8.90 -8.67 -5.52
C ILE A 96 -10.29 -9.21 -5.14
N SER A 97 -11.00 -8.51 -4.25
CA SER A 97 -12.33 -8.93 -3.79
C SER A 97 -13.35 -8.91 -4.93
N LEU A 98 -13.33 -7.85 -5.75
CA LEU A 98 -14.17 -7.74 -6.94
C LEU A 98 -13.83 -8.81 -7.98
N ASP A 99 -12.54 -9.06 -8.25
CA ASP A 99 -12.09 -10.15 -9.13
C ASP A 99 -12.68 -11.49 -8.69
N ARG A 100 -12.57 -11.83 -7.40
CA ARG A 100 -13.15 -13.06 -6.86
C ARG A 100 -14.67 -13.07 -6.90
N TYR A 101 -15.33 -11.95 -6.61
CA TYR A 101 -16.78 -11.84 -6.66
C TYR A 101 -17.31 -12.10 -8.08
N TYR A 102 -16.74 -11.45 -9.10
CA TYR A 102 -17.14 -11.64 -10.50
C TYR A 102 -16.86 -13.07 -11.00
N ALA A 103 -15.73 -13.66 -10.59
CA ALA A 103 -15.37 -15.03 -10.92
C ALA A 103 -16.37 -16.07 -10.36
N ILE A 104 -16.89 -15.83 -9.16
CA ILE A 104 -17.77 -16.78 -8.44
C ILE A 104 -19.26 -16.54 -8.77
N CYS A 105 -19.75 -15.30 -8.64
CA CYS A 105 -21.19 -15.00 -8.70
C CYS A 105 -21.71 -14.70 -10.11
N CYS A 106 -20.92 -14.05 -10.97
CA CYS A 106 -21.49 -13.41 -12.16
C CYS A 106 -21.27 -14.19 -13.47
N GLN A 107 -20.13 -14.86 -13.66
CA GLN A 107 -19.74 -15.40 -14.97
C GLN A 107 -18.80 -16.64 -14.91
N PRO A 108 -19.20 -17.81 -14.38
CA PRO A 108 -18.30 -18.98 -14.30
C PRO A 108 -17.75 -19.47 -15.66
N LEU A 109 -18.44 -19.21 -16.78
CA LEU A 109 -18.06 -19.67 -18.13
C LEU A 109 -17.43 -18.59 -19.04
N VAL A 110 -17.68 -17.29 -18.80
CA VAL A 110 -17.21 -16.19 -19.67
C VAL A 110 -16.03 -15.42 -19.03
N TYR A 111 -15.86 -15.50 -17.71
CA TYR A 111 -14.79 -14.82 -16.98
C TYR A 111 -13.38 -15.22 -17.45
N ARG A 112 -13.20 -16.50 -17.79
CA ARG A 112 -11.94 -17.05 -18.32
C ARG A 112 -11.46 -16.33 -19.60
N ASN A 113 -12.37 -15.76 -20.39
CA ASN A 113 -12.07 -15.12 -21.67
C ASN A 113 -12.01 -13.58 -21.62
N LYS A 114 -12.58 -12.93 -20.59
CA LYS A 114 -12.66 -11.46 -20.46
C LYS A 114 -11.58 -10.83 -19.58
N MET A 115 -10.93 -11.60 -18.71
CA MET A 115 -9.83 -11.15 -17.87
C MET A 115 -8.54 -11.09 -18.71
N THR A 116 -8.34 -10.02 -19.49
CA THR A 116 -7.13 -9.83 -20.30
C THR A 116 -5.99 -9.24 -19.45
N PRO A 117 -4.71 -9.57 -19.75
CA PRO A 117 -3.58 -8.98 -19.04
C PRO A 117 -3.59 -7.43 -19.08
N MET A 118 -4.14 -6.85 -20.16
CA MET A 118 -4.31 -5.42 -20.30
C MET A 118 -5.31 -4.81 -19.30
N ARG A 119 -6.43 -5.48 -18.99
CA ARG A 119 -7.35 -5.00 -17.94
C ARG A 119 -6.74 -5.05 -16.56
N VAL A 120 -5.98 -6.11 -16.27
CA VAL A 120 -5.25 -6.25 -15.01
C VAL A 120 -4.23 -5.12 -14.88
N ALA A 121 -3.45 -4.84 -15.93
CA ALA A 121 -2.51 -3.73 -15.94
C ALA A 121 -3.20 -2.36 -15.75
N LEU A 122 -4.35 -2.13 -16.39
CA LEU A 122 -5.13 -0.90 -16.20
C LEU A 122 -5.68 -0.76 -14.78
N MET A 123 -6.19 -1.83 -14.18
CA MET A 123 -6.67 -1.83 -12.79
C MET A 123 -5.53 -1.60 -11.81
N LEU A 124 -4.38 -2.26 -12.03
CA LEU A 124 -3.18 -2.06 -11.22
C LEU A 124 -2.68 -0.61 -11.34
N GLY A 125 -2.62 -0.09 -12.56
CA GLY A 125 -2.31 1.33 -12.81
C GLY A 125 -3.27 2.25 -12.07
N GLY A 126 -4.57 1.99 -12.12
CA GLY A 126 -5.57 2.72 -11.34
C GLY A 126 -5.33 2.65 -9.82
N CYS A 127 -4.95 1.48 -9.30
CA CYS A 127 -4.64 1.30 -7.87
C CYS A 127 -3.40 2.08 -7.42
N TRP A 128 -2.52 2.50 -8.32
CA TRP A 128 -1.39 3.39 -8.01
C TRP A 128 -1.71 4.86 -8.29
N VAL A 129 -2.38 5.13 -9.41
CA VAL A 129 -2.70 6.49 -9.87
C VAL A 129 -3.76 7.14 -8.97
N ILE A 130 -4.86 6.46 -8.65
CA ILE A 130 -5.96 7.03 -7.85
C ILE A 130 -5.46 7.47 -6.45
N PRO A 131 -4.74 6.64 -5.67
CA PRO A 131 -4.17 7.06 -4.40
C PRO A 131 -3.13 8.16 -4.55
N SER A 132 -2.35 8.15 -5.63
CA SER A 132 -1.38 9.21 -5.91
C SER A 132 -2.08 10.55 -6.08
N PHE A 133 -3.17 10.61 -6.86
CA PHE A 133 -3.98 11.82 -6.99
C PHE A 133 -4.61 12.24 -5.65
N ILE A 134 -5.25 11.31 -4.93
CA ILE A 134 -5.89 11.59 -3.64
C ILE A 134 -4.88 12.09 -2.61
N SER A 135 -3.64 11.62 -2.65
CA SER A 135 -2.60 12.01 -1.69
C SER A 135 -1.91 13.30 -2.10
N PHE A 136 -1.53 13.47 -3.37
CA PHE A 136 -0.86 14.67 -3.87
C PHE A 136 -1.75 15.93 -3.87
N LEU A 137 -3.06 15.79 -4.13
CA LEU A 137 -3.99 16.93 -4.19
C LEU A 137 -4.07 17.72 -2.86
N PRO A 138 -4.30 17.09 -1.68
CA PRO A 138 -4.30 17.78 -0.39
C PRO A 138 -3.00 18.49 -0.03
N ILE A 139 -1.86 17.96 -0.49
CA ILE A 139 -0.53 18.50 -0.17
C ILE A 139 -0.23 19.70 -1.05
N MET A 140 -0.47 19.59 -2.36
CA MET A 140 -0.22 20.67 -3.32
C MET A 140 -1.15 21.86 -3.08
N GLN A 141 -2.36 21.63 -2.57
CA GLN A 141 -3.29 22.70 -2.21
C GLN A 141 -3.17 23.19 -0.76
N GLY A 142 -2.28 22.60 0.06
CA GLY A 142 -2.11 23.00 1.47
C GLY A 142 -3.30 22.67 2.37
N TRP A 143 -4.19 21.74 1.95
CA TRP A 143 -5.40 21.39 2.70
C TRP A 143 -5.12 20.78 4.07
N ASN A 144 -3.94 20.19 4.25
CA ASN A 144 -3.47 19.73 5.56
C ASN A 144 -3.37 20.86 6.62
N SER A 145 -3.32 22.14 6.22
CA SER A 145 -3.26 23.29 7.13
C SER A 145 -4.60 24.01 7.32
N ILE A 146 -5.62 23.74 6.50
CA ILE A 146 -6.88 24.52 6.50
C ILE A 146 -7.67 24.31 7.80
N GLY A 147 -7.50 23.16 8.47
CA GLY A 147 -8.09 22.92 9.78
C GLY A 147 -7.38 23.61 10.95
N ILE A 148 -6.11 24.00 10.80
CA ILE A 148 -5.31 24.60 11.89
C ILE A 148 -5.40 26.12 11.89
N THR A 149 -5.61 26.76 10.73
CA THR A 149 -5.75 28.23 10.62
C THR A 149 -7.15 28.75 10.96
N ASN A 150 -8.12 27.88 11.25
CA ASN A 150 -9.49 28.25 11.62
C ASN A 150 -9.81 27.97 13.10
N LEU A 151 -8.79 27.75 13.94
CA LEU A 151 -8.93 27.69 15.40
C LEU A 151 -8.15 28.83 16.05
#